data_AF-A0A8J8EM13-F1
#
_entry.id   AF-A0A8J8EM13-F1
#
_cell.length_a   1.000
_cell.length_b   1.000
_cell.length_c   1.000
_cell.angle_alpha   90.00
_cell.angle_beta   90.00
_cell.angle_gamma   90.00
#
_symmetry.space_group_name_H-M   'P 1'
#
loop_
_entity.id
_entity.type
_entity.pdbx_description
1 polymer ?
#
loop_
_entity_poly.entity_id
_entity_poly.type
_entity_poly.pdbx_seq_one_letter_code
_entity_poly.pdbx_strand_id
1 'polypeptide(L)'
;MRGFTHYISGLAAATFFPALVADLRMGILIPVIAAAAAYFPDFVDFKFGKFFSRRDYEIDPAPWDDKKHYAPKLVKVAELNEKNRYQFFAVQGKVSEIVERGEDTLVFKMVDENGNVKTVEKPYKSIIFKLTDETGTITVEAFGEDYEFFEEEFGEIAFGKEMLVFGYVDVDDDGIKLVVSDAPHPQGIAETIAKAIEEAYEKGETIVKIHNIRLPGDVYRRFFIHLDPPKREVRVEMGPIVTPGGVAIGGEVPDYRRVGIAKVSVPFIKTYPKPTRVDSFSGPEIAFRKAEFKGKTVVKDRFLPWHHGFSHSLTMGIIIGIVVFAFFKLIGYAHATELALAAMIGQWLHVFEDQLGFMGSNLLPPITKDVIPGFKLGESGSGLTNFSTAWLMIAFMIWNFNRFTDPRPIPIADWKLLLLLAWPSIIGFAIAIVKSFRLRKEISQLMDYYTNLEAFEEMEEVGGI
;
A
#
# COMPACT_ATOMS: atom_id res chain seq x y z
N MET A 1 -13.41 -4.19 1.02
CA MET A 1 -13.92 -2.95 1.70
C MET A 1 -13.04 -2.69 2.93
N ARG A 2 -13.43 -1.89 3.94
CA ARG A 2 -12.79 -1.96 5.27
C ARG A 2 -13.41 -3.08 6.10
N GLY A 3 -12.63 -3.70 6.99
CA GLY A 3 -13.07 -4.80 7.85
C GLY A 3 -14.37 -4.58 8.62
N PHE A 4 -14.65 -3.35 9.07
CA PHE A 4 -15.91 -3.03 9.75
C PHE A 4 -17.15 -3.16 8.83
N THR A 5 -17.01 -2.81 7.55
CA THR A 5 -18.08 -2.98 6.56
C THR A 5 -18.41 -4.45 6.37
N HIS A 6 -17.39 -5.29 6.20
CA HIS A 6 -17.54 -6.75 6.09
C HIS A 6 -18.23 -7.36 7.32
N TYR A 7 -17.83 -6.91 8.51
CA TYR A 7 -18.45 -7.32 9.77
C TYR A 7 -19.96 -7.01 9.81
N ILE A 8 -20.37 -5.79 9.40
CA ILE A 8 -21.80 -5.42 9.32
C ILE A 8 -22.54 -6.31 8.31
N SER A 9 -21.92 -6.65 7.18
CA SER A 9 -22.53 -7.52 6.17
C SER A 9 -22.80 -8.92 6.71
N GLY A 10 -21.89 -9.48 7.50
CA GLY A 10 -22.13 -10.74 8.21
C GLY A 10 -23.25 -10.66 9.25
N LEU A 11 -23.37 -9.54 9.99
CA LEU A 11 -24.55 -9.32 10.86
C LEU A 11 -25.85 -9.29 10.06
N ALA A 12 -25.87 -8.56 8.94
CA ALA A 12 -27.04 -8.48 8.09
C ALA A 12 -27.44 -9.85 7.55
N ALA A 13 -26.49 -10.69 7.15
CA ALA A 13 -26.75 -12.07 6.70
C ALA A 13 -27.52 -12.89 7.74
N ALA A 14 -27.13 -12.81 9.02
CA ALA A 14 -27.83 -13.52 10.10
C ALA A 14 -29.30 -13.09 10.24
N THR A 15 -29.61 -11.81 9.97
CA THR A 15 -30.98 -11.30 10.11
C THR A 15 -31.97 -11.86 9.08
N PHE A 16 -31.51 -12.50 8.01
CA PHE A 16 -32.39 -13.17 7.04
C PHE A 16 -32.95 -14.50 7.55
N PHE A 17 -32.47 -14.99 8.70
CA PHE A 17 -32.93 -16.23 9.32
C PHE A 17 -33.82 -15.91 10.53
N PRO A 18 -35.16 -16.13 10.45
CA PRO A 18 -36.09 -15.77 11.51
C PRO A 18 -35.73 -16.40 12.88
N ALA A 19 -35.23 -17.63 12.87
CA ALA A 19 -34.78 -18.33 14.08
C ALA A 19 -33.63 -17.60 14.79
N LEU A 20 -32.63 -17.14 14.04
CA LEU A 20 -31.51 -16.37 14.60
C LEU A 20 -31.96 -14.99 15.10
N VAL A 21 -32.94 -14.37 14.44
CA VAL A 21 -33.54 -13.11 14.93
C VAL A 21 -34.30 -13.34 16.23
N ALA A 22 -35.03 -14.45 16.37
CA ALA A 22 -35.70 -14.82 17.62
C ALA A 22 -34.70 -15.01 18.77
N ASP A 23 -33.57 -15.67 18.50
CA ASP A 23 -32.48 -15.83 19.47
C ASP A 23 -31.91 -14.49 19.94
N LEU A 24 -31.65 -13.56 19.01
CA LEU A 24 -31.17 -12.23 19.37
C LEU A 24 -32.15 -11.48 20.29
N ARG A 25 -33.46 -11.65 20.10
CA ARG A 25 -34.48 -11.05 20.99
C ARG A 25 -34.48 -11.67 22.39
N MET A 26 -34.11 -12.93 22.50
CA MET A 26 -33.95 -13.61 23.79
C MET A 26 -32.61 -13.27 24.47
N GLY A 27 -31.77 -12.41 23.86
CA GLY A 27 -30.45 -12.06 24.36
C GLY A 27 -29.37 -13.08 24.02
N ILE A 28 -29.66 -14.07 23.16
CA ILE A 28 -28.68 -15.05 22.70
C ILE A 28 -27.85 -14.43 21.59
N LEU A 29 -26.55 -14.22 21.85
CA LEU A 29 -25.64 -13.51 20.93
C LEU A 29 -24.90 -14.42 19.95
N ILE A 30 -25.21 -15.72 19.91
CA ILE A 30 -24.60 -16.69 18.98
C ILE A 30 -24.66 -16.25 17.50
N PRO A 31 -25.74 -15.60 17.01
CA PRO A 31 -25.80 -15.13 15.62
C PRO A 31 -24.69 -14.16 15.20
N VAL A 32 -23.97 -13.53 16.14
CA VAL A 32 -22.78 -12.70 15.88
C VAL A 32 -21.64 -13.49 15.20
N ILE A 33 -21.63 -14.82 15.30
CA ILE A 33 -20.66 -15.67 14.60
C ILE A 33 -20.70 -15.44 13.07
N ALA A 34 -21.84 -15.08 12.49
CA ALA A 34 -21.89 -14.74 11.06
C ALA A 34 -21.07 -13.49 10.72
N ALA A 35 -21.01 -12.51 11.64
CA ALA A 35 -20.17 -11.32 11.51
C ALA A 35 -18.68 -11.64 11.70
N ALA A 36 -18.37 -12.52 12.65
CA ALA A 36 -17.00 -13.02 12.83
C ALA A 36 -16.52 -13.78 11.58
N ALA A 37 -17.38 -14.60 10.97
CA ALA A 37 -17.10 -15.29 9.72
C ALA A 37 -16.85 -14.31 8.57
N ALA A 38 -17.65 -13.25 8.43
CA ALA A 38 -17.42 -12.24 7.40
C ALA A 38 -16.10 -11.46 7.60
N TYR A 39 -15.67 -11.20 8.84
CA TYR A 39 -14.39 -10.53 9.11
C TYR A 39 -13.17 -11.46 9.08
N PHE A 40 -13.38 -12.77 9.16
CA PHE A 40 -12.34 -13.77 9.29
C PHE A 40 -11.27 -13.72 8.18
N PRO A 41 -11.59 -13.48 6.89
CA PRO A 41 -10.59 -13.49 5.82
C PRO A 41 -9.50 -12.46 6.02
N ASP A 42 -9.89 -11.21 6.29
CA ASP A 42 -8.98 -10.11 6.61
C ASP A 42 -8.15 -10.46 7.85
N PHE A 43 -8.80 -10.97 8.90
CA PHE A 43 -8.10 -11.33 10.13
C PHE A 43 -7.00 -12.36 9.86
N VAL A 44 -7.32 -13.44 9.13
CA VAL A 44 -6.36 -14.50 8.82
C VAL A 44 -5.19 -13.98 8.00
N ASP A 45 -5.45 -13.23 6.94
CA ASP A 45 -4.41 -12.74 6.04
C ASP A 45 -3.49 -11.73 6.74
N PHE A 46 -4.06 -10.75 7.46
CA PHE A 46 -3.28 -9.70 8.11
C PHE A 46 -2.60 -10.12 9.41
N LYS A 47 -3.11 -11.15 10.12
CA LYS A 47 -2.50 -11.66 11.34
C LYS A 47 -1.61 -12.87 11.14
N PHE A 48 -1.84 -13.67 10.09
CA PHE A 48 -1.08 -14.89 9.84
C PHE A 48 -0.53 -14.92 8.42
N GLY A 49 -1.37 -14.79 7.40
CA GLY A 49 -0.99 -14.97 5.99
C GLY A 49 0.23 -14.15 5.57
N LYS A 50 0.29 -12.88 5.95
CA LYS A 50 1.42 -11.98 5.65
C LYS A 50 2.78 -12.45 6.17
N PHE A 51 2.81 -13.26 7.24
CA PHE A 51 4.05 -13.74 7.85
C PHE A 51 4.57 -15.02 7.17
N PHE A 52 3.72 -15.71 6.41
CA PHE A 52 4.10 -16.87 5.59
C PHE A 52 4.42 -16.50 4.14
N SER A 53 4.23 -15.22 3.77
CA SER A 53 4.61 -14.70 2.46
C SER A 53 6.14 -14.72 2.31
N ARG A 54 6.63 -15.32 1.23
CA ARG A 54 8.05 -15.24 0.86
C ARG A 54 8.36 -13.80 0.45
N ARG A 55 9.54 -13.31 0.82
CA ARG A 55 10.08 -12.02 0.39
C ARG A 55 11.42 -12.27 -0.28
N ASP A 56 11.57 -11.81 -1.51
CA ASP A 56 12.84 -11.87 -2.24
C ASP A 56 13.66 -10.60 -2.00
N TYR A 57 12.98 -9.47 -1.85
CA TYR A 57 13.57 -8.18 -1.49
C TYR A 57 12.85 -7.56 -0.30
N GLU A 58 13.62 -6.90 0.56
CA GLU A 58 13.12 -6.11 1.67
C GLU A 58 13.77 -4.72 1.62
N ILE A 59 12.96 -3.73 1.25
CA ILE A 59 13.37 -2.33 1.15
C ILE A 59 13.05 -1.67 2.48
N ASP A 60 14.08 -1.44 3.27
CA ASP A 60 14.02 -0.60 4.47
C ASP A 60 14.80 0.70 4.21
N PRO A 61 14.12 1.76 3.74
CA PRO A 61 14.82 2.98 3.35
C PRO A 61 15.32 3.77 4.56
N ALA A 62 14.73 3.59 5.76
CA ALA A 62 15.15 4.28 6.97
C ALA A 62 15.10 3.29 8.14
N PRO A 63 16.20 2.54 8.35
CA PRO A 63 16.24 1.49 9.36
C PRO A 63 15.79 1.96 10.74
N TRP A 64 15.02 1.10 11.37
CA TRP A 64 14.37 1.34 12.65
C TRP A 64 15.34 1.16 13.83
N ASP A 65 15.31 2.07 14.81
CA ASP A 65 15.99 1.87 16.09
C ASP A 65 15.12 1.03 17.04
N ASP A 66 15.52 -0.22 17.32
CA ASP A 66 14.76 -1.14 18.16
C ASP A 66 14.52 -0.62 19.58
N LYS A 67 15.42 0.23 20.11
CA LYS A 67 15.30 0.78 21.48
C LYS A 67 14.43 2.02 21.51
N LYS A 68 14.58 2.88 20.51
CA LYS A 68 13.90 4.19 20.48
C LYS A 68 12.55 4.14 19.79
N HIS A 69 12.27 3.07 19.05
CA HIS A 69 11.02 2.88 18.33
C HIS A 69 10.70 3.96 17.28
N TYR A 70 11.73 4.46 16.60
CA TYR A 70 11.61 5.35 15.44
C TYR A 70 12.85 5.27 14.54
N ALA A 71 12.73 5.73 13.30
CA ALA A 71 13.84 5.97 12.38
C ALA A 71 14.30 7.44 12.44
N PRO A 72 15.56 7.74 12.08
CA PRO A 72 16.60 6.80 11.68
C PRO A 72 17.31 6.12 12.86
N LYS A 73 17.84 4.92 12.60
CA LYS A 73 18.71 4.18 13.52
C LYS A 73 20.03 4.92 13.73
N LEU A 74 20.44 5.05 15.01
CA LEU A 74 21.78 5.51 15.37
C LEU A 74 22.79 4.39 15.14
N VAL A 75 23.80 4.64 14.32
CA VAL A 75 24.85 3.67 13.97
C VAL A 75 26.23 4.26 14.15
N LYS A 76 27.23 3.39 14.31
CA LYS A 76 28.64 3.75 14.28
C LYS A 76 29.16 3.84 12.85
N VAL A 77 30.23 4.61 12.65
CA VAL A 77 30.84 4.80 11.32
C VAL A 77 31.23 3.46 10.69
N ALA A 78 31.81 2.54 11.46
CA ALA A 78 32.21 1.23 10.96
C ALA A 78 31.04 0.31 10.53
N GLU A 79 29.79 0.63 10.89
CA GLU A 79 28.62 -0.13 10.45
C GLU A 79 28.15 0.27 9.03
N LEU A 80 28.55 1.46 8.56
CA LEU A 80 28.19 1.96 7.25
C LEU A 80 29.05 1.32 6.16
N ASN A 81 28.40 0.80 5.12
CA ASN A 81 29.06 0.18 3.97
C ASN A 81 28.29 0.45 2.67
N GLU A 82 28.84 0.03 1.54
CA GLU A 82 28.24 0.26 0.21
C GLU A 82 26.83 -0.33 0.05
N LYS A 83 26.49 -1.40 0.78
CA LYS A 83 25.14 -2.00 0.73
C LYS A 83 24.09 -1.09 1.36
N ASN A 84 24.53 -0.12 2.16
CA ASN A 84 23.67 0.87 2.78
C ASN A 84 23.34 2.06 1.89
N ARG A 85 23.86 2.09 0.65
CA ARG A 85 23.61 3.20 -0.28
C ARG A 85 22.12 3.55 -0.35
N TYR A 86 21.84 4.85 -0.22
CA TYR A 86 20.52 5.50 -0.14
C TYR A 86 19.69 5.29 1.12
N GLN A 87 20.12 4.43 2.05
CA GLN A 87 19.44 4.26 3.35
C GLN A 87 19.77 5.40 4.31
N PHE A 88 18.80 5.76 5.14
CA PHE A 88 18.85 6.89 6.08
C PHE A 88 19.26 6.48 7.49
N PHE A 89 20.30 7.10 8.03
CA PHE A 89 20.88 6.82 9.34
C PHE A 89 21.14 8.10 10.15
N ALA A 90 21.37 7.91 11.46
CA ALA A 90 21.97 8.92 12.32
C ALA A 90 23.37 8.47 12.74
N VAL A 91 24.35 9.38 12.70
CA VAL A 91 25.73 9.14 13.14
C VAL A 91 26.13 10.23 14.11
N GLN A 92 26.63 9.84 15.29
CA GLN A 92 27.16 10.77 16.27
C GLN A 92 28.69 10.74 16.24
N GLY A 93 29.32 11.91 16.14
CA GLY A 93 30.77 11.99 16.14
C GLY A 93 31.29 13.42 16.33
N LYS A 94 32.61 13.55 16.30
CA LYS A 94 33.31 14.82 16.40
C LYS A 94 33.81 15.24 15.02
N VAL A 95 33.60 16.50 14.64
CA VAL A 95 34.14 17.06 13.40
C VAL A 95 35.66 17.09 13.51
N SER A 96 36.35 16.26 12.74
CA SER A 96 37.81 16.12 12.78
C SER A 96 38.51 16.95 11.72
N GLU A 97 37.83 17.36 10.66
CA GLU A 97 38.40 18.15 9.57
C GLU A 97 37.28 18.83 8.79
N ILE A 98 37.50 20.06 8.32
CA ILE A 98 36.65 20.71 7.32
C ILE A 98 37.44 20.67 6.02
N VAL A 99 36.94 19.90 5.05
CA VAL A 99 37.61 19.66 3.76
C VAL A 99 37.36 20.83 2.82
N GLU A 100 36.09 21.22 2.70
CA GLU A 100 35.66 22.26 1.77
C GLU A 100 34.43 23.00 2.34
N ARG A 101 34.34 24.31 2.08
CA ARG A 101 33.17 25.14 2.35
C ARG A 101 33.04 26.16 1.23
N GLY A 102 31.91 26.20 0.54
CA GLY A 102 31.78 27.00 -0.67
C GLY A 102 30.35 27.25 -1.12
N GLU A 103 30.23 27.99 -2.23
CA GLU A 103 29.01 28.12 -3.01
C GLU A 103 29.25 27.46 -4.37
N ASP A 104 28.37 26.55 -4.76
CA ASP A 104 28.45 25.79 -6.01
C ASP A 104 27.08 25.81 -6.73
N THR A 105 26.96 25.21 -7.92
CA THR A 105 25.73 25.21 -8.73
C THR A 105 25.14 23.81 -8.86
N LEU A 106 23.94 23.60 -8.33
CA LEU A 106 23.28 22.30 -8.32
C LEU A 106 22.51 22.13 -9.62
N VAL A 107 22.83 21.09 -10.38
CA VAL A 107 22.06 20.72 -11.58
C VAL A 107 21.20 19.52 -11.23
N PHE A 108 19.89 19.72 -11.12
CA PHE A 108 18.96 18.65 -10.75
C PHE A 108 17.75 18.59 -11.67
N LYS A 109 17.12 17.41 -11.67
CA LYS A 109 15.93 17.12 -12.45
C LYS A 109 14.69 17.34 -11.59
N MET A 110 13.90 18.34 -11.95
CA MET A 110 12.59 18.61 -11.35
C MET A 110 11.49 18.02 -12.23
N VAL A 111 10.45 17.45 -11.63
CA VAL A 111 9.25 17.00 -12.35
C VAL A 111 8.19 18.08 -12.25
N ASP A 112 7.70 18.58 -13.39
CA ASP A 112 6.62 19.58 -13.41
C ASP A 112 5.24 18.97 -13.12
N GLU A 113 4.22 19.82 -12.93
CA GLU A 113 2.83 19.39 -12.65
C GLU A 113 2.25 18.44 -13.73
N ASN A 114 2.84 18.43 -14.93
CA ASN A 114 2.44 17.57 -16.05
C ASN A 114 3.27 16.27 -16.13
N GLY A 115 4.20 16.04 -15.21
CA GLY A 115 5.05 14.85 -15.19
C GLY A 115 6.25 14.91 -16.13
N ASN A 116 6.59 16.08 -16.68
CA ASN A 116 7.79 16.26 -17.50
C ASN A 116 9.00 16.57 -16.64
N VAL A 117 10.14 16.00 -17.01
CA VAL A 117 11.41 16.23 -16.31
C VAL A 117 12.09 17.45 -16.92
N LYS A 118 12.39 18.46 -16.10
CA LYS A 118 13.15 19.66 -16.45
C LYS A 118 14.45 19.69 -15.67
N THR A 119 15.53 20.10 -16.34
CA THR A 119 16.81 20.37 -15.68
C THR A 119 16.78 21.80 -15.14
N VAL A 120 17.10 21.96 -13.86
CA VAL A 120 17.18 23.25 -13.16
C VAL A 120 18.59 23.40 -12.61
N GLU A 121 19.14 24.61 -12.76
CA GLU A 121 20.44 25.00 -12.21
C GLU A 121 20.21 26.09 -11.16
N LYS A 122 20.69 25.89 -9.92
CA LYS A 122 20.53 26.85 -8.82
C LYS A 122 21.81 26.91 -7.99
N PRO A 123 22.31 28.11 -7.62
CA PRO A 123 23.43 28.22 -6.70
C PRO A 123 23.04 27.73 -5.31
N TYR A 124 23.97 27.09 -4.60
CA TYR A 124 23.76 26.51 -3.28
C TYR A 124 25.02 26.59 -2.43
N LYS A 125 24.86 26.66 -1.11
CA LYS A 125 25.97 26.54 -0.16
C LYS A 125 26.25 25.08 0.13
N SER A 126 27.51 24.72 0.25
CA SER A 126 27.95 23.37 0.57
C SER A 126 29.07 23.35 1.60
N ILE A 127 29.17 22.23 2.30
CA ILE A 127 30.29 21.92 3.18
C ILE A 127 30.58 20.43 3.13
N ILE A 128 31.86 20.11 3.03
CA ILE A 128 32.39 18.75 3.14
C ILE A 128 33.28 18.71 4.37
N PHE A 129 33.04 17.77 5.27
CA PHE A 129 33.80 17.63 6.49
C PHE A 129 33.99 16.15 6.86
N LYS A 130 34.98 15.87 7.70
CA LYS A 130 35.21 14.52 8.24
C LYS A 130 34.58 14.45 9.62
N LEU A 131 33.73 13.44 9.83
CA LEU A 131 33.14 13.10 11.12
C LEU A 131 33.82 11.85 11.65
N THR A 132 34.38 11.93 12.86
CA THR A 132 35.08 10.81 13.50
C THR A 132 34.37 10.38 14.78
N ASP A 133 34.10 9.09 14.90
CA ASP A 133 33.65 8.44 16.13
C ASP A 133 34.74 7.48 16.66
N GLU A 134 34.44 6.68 17.67
CA GLU A 134 35.41 5.72 18.22
C GLU A 134 35.73 4.53 17.29
N THR A 135 34.99 4.36 16.19
CA THR A 135 35.09 3.23 15.27
C THR A 135 35.72 3.59 13.93
N GLY A 136 35.67 4.86 13.52
CA GLY A 136 36.29 5.32 12.28
C GLY A 136 35.96 6.77 11.93
N THR A 137 36.34 7.14 10.72
CA THR A 137 36.11 8.47 10.13
C THR A 137 35.34 8.34 8.83
N ILE A 138 34.31 9.16 8.64
CA ILE A 138 33.51 9.21 7.41
C ILE A 138 33.47 10.62 6.83
N THR A 139 33.41 10.73 5.51
CA THR A 139 33.12 11.99 4.82
C THR A 139 31.64 12.32 4.96
N VAL A 140 31.34 13.53 5.40
CA VAL A 140 29.99 14.07 5.46
C VAL A 140 29.88 15.24 4.49
N GLU A 141 28.85 15.23 3.68
CA GLU A 141 28.54 16.26 2.71
C GLU A 141 27.18 16.86 3.05
N ALA A 142 27.11 18.19 3.19
CA ALA A 142 25.85 18.90 3.36
C ALA A 142 25.77 20.00 2.31
N PHE A 143 24.60 20.15 1.69
CA PHE A 143 24.42 21.17 0.66
C PHE A 143 23.00 21.69 0.56
N GLY A 144 22.86 22.89 -0.01
CA GLY A 144 21.58 23.51 -0.31
C GLY A 144 20.70 23.68 0.92
N GLU A 145 19.42 23.35 0.75
CA GLU A 145 18.41 23.48 1.80
C GLU A 145 18.71 22.53 2.99
N ASP A 146 19.34 21.38 2.75
CA ASP A 146 19.74 20.46 3.82
C ASP A 146 20.85 21.04 4.69
N TYR A 147 21.82 21.74 4.09
CA TYR A 147 22.88 22.42 4.85
C TYR A 147 22.32 23.57 5.68
N GLU A 148 21.47 24.41 5.08
CA GLU A 148 20.82 25.54 5.76
C GLU A 148 19.98 25.06 6.95
N PHE A 149 19.13 24.05 6.72
CA PHE A 149 18.33 23.43 7.77
C PHE A 149 19.20 22.83 8.89
N PHE A 150 20.28 22.14 8.52
CA PHE A 150 21.15 21.51 9.50
C PHE A 150 21.88 22.54 10.38
N GLU A 151 22.37 23.64 9.82
CA GLU A 151 22.97 24.70 10.64
C GLU A 151 21.96 25.45 11.50
N GLU A 152 20.73 25.65 11.01
CA GLU A 152 19.66 26.29 11.78
C GLU A 152 19.28 25.44 13.01
N GLU A 153 19.10 24.13 12.83
CA GLU A 153 18.65 23.23 13.90
C GLU A 153 19.77 22.75 14.83
N PHE A 154 20.97 22.49 14.29
CA PHE A 154 22.08 21.88 15.04
C PHE A 154 23.27 22.82 15.27
N GLY A 155 23.18 24.06 14.77
CA GLY A 155 24.20 25.11 14.88
C GLY A 155 25.41 24.90 13.96
N GLU A 156 26.29 25.89 13.90
CA GLU A 156 27.43 25.91 12.97
C GLU A 156 28.30 24.64 13.03
N ILE A 157 28.68 24.15 11.86
CA ILE A 157 29.62 23.03 11.70
C ILE A 157 31.05 23.56 11.86
N ALA A 158 31.70 23.19 12.97
CA ALA A 158 33.03 23.68 13.33
C ALA A 158 33.95 22.54 13.77
N PHE A 159 35.25 22.67 13.49
CA PHE A 159 36.27 21.72 13.92
C PHE A 159 36.19 21.48 15.44
N GLY A 160 36.21 20.21 15.82
CA GLY A 160 36.17 19.76 17.21
C GLY A 160 34.78 19.77 17.85
N LYS A 161 33.72 20.20 17.15
CA LYS A 161 32.35 20.14 17.64
C LYS A 161 31.85 18.69 17.60
N GLU A 162 31.21 18.25 18.68
CA GLU A 162 30.45 17.00 18.69
C GLU A 162 29.05 17.26 18.15
N MET A 163 28.58 16.40 17.24
CA MET A 163 27.27 16.55 16.61
C MET A 163 26.65 15.22 16.24
N LEU A 164 25.32 15.24 16.17
CA LEU A 164 24.50 14.18 15.62
C LEU A 164 24.11 14.56 14.20
N VAL A 165 24.60 13.79 13.23
CA VAL A 165 24.33 14.02 11.81
C VAL A 165 23.27 13.03 11.34
N PHE A 166 22.24 13.53 10.67
CA PHE A 166 21.23 12.74 9.98
C PHE A 166 21.50 12.79 8.49
N GLY A 167 21.51 11.65 7.82
CA GLY A 167 21.82 11.61 6.40
C GLY A 167 21.62 10.25 5.77
N TYR A 168 21.63 10.21 4.44
CA TYR A 168 21.65 8.96 3.71
C TYR A 168 23.07 8.61 3.26
N VAL A 169 23.35 7.32 3.14
CA VAL A 169 24.66 6.86 2.65
C VAL A 169 24.72 7.03 1.14
N ASP A 170 25.82 7.57 0.62
CA ASP A 170 26.13 7.51 -0.80
C ASP A 170 27.53 6.93 -1.00
N VAL A 171 27.80 6.50 -2.23
CA VAL A 171 29.08 5.91 -2.62
C VAL A 171 29.55 6.60 -3.89
N ASP A 172 30.75 7.16 -3.84
CA ASP A 172 31.47 7.74 -4.97
C ASP A 172 32.84 7.08 -5.13
N ASP A 173 33.66 7.61 -6.04
CA ASP A 173 35.00 7.07 -6.34
C ASP A 173 35.96 7.16 -5.14
N ASP A 174 35.71 8.07 -4.20
CA ASP A 174 36.49 8.26 -2.97
C ASP A 174 36.01 7.38 -1.80
N GLY A 175 34.91 6.66 -2.01
CA GLY A 175 34.36 5.66 -1.10
C GLY A 175 33.00 6.02 -0.53
N ILE A 176 32.76 5.61 0.71
CA ILE A 176 31.47 5.81 1.38
C ILE A 176 31.41 7.20 2.00
N LYS A 177 30.31 7.91 1.75
CA LYS A 177 30.00 9.19 2.38
C LYS A 177 28.59 9.21 2.96
N LEU A 178 28.37 10.16 3.86
CA LEU A 178 27.07 10.46 4.43
C LEU A 178 26.60 11.82 3.90
N VAL A 179 25.48 11.85 3.20
CA VAL A 179 24.88 13.10 2.71
C VAL A 179 23.82 13.56 3.70
N VAL A 180 23.98 14.75 4.25
CA VAL A 180 23.05 15.34 5.23
C VAL A 180 21.66 15.47 4.63
N SER A 181 20.67 14.98 5.36
CA SER A 181 19.30 14.90 4.86
C SER A 181 18.28 14.69 5.98
N ASP A 182 17.01 15.01 5.71
CA ASP A 182 15.88 14.73 6.60
C ASP A 182 15.09 13.46 6.21
N ALA A 183 15.53 12.76 5.15
CA ALA A 183 14.87 11.59 4.58
C ALA A 183 15.86 10.73 3.77
N PRO A 184 15.56 9.44 3.54
CA PRO A 184 16.32 8.61 2.61
C PRO A 184 16.23 9.11 1.17
N HIS A 185 17.23 8.73 0.37
CA HIS A 185 17.20 9.04 -1.05
C HIS A 185 16.28 8.04 -1.79
N PRO A 186 15.29 8.52 -2.58
CA PRO A 186 14.28 7.67 -3.23
C PRO A 186 14.86 6.69 -4.27
N GLN A 187 16.07 6.94 -4.77
CA GLN A 187 16.71 6.15 -5.83
C GLN A 187 16.88 4.67 -5.45
N GLY A 188 17.30 4.36 -4.21
CA GLY A 188 17.48 2.96 -3.80
C GLY A 188 16.19 2.14 -3.82
N ILE A 189 15.06 2.79 -3.55
CA ILE A 189 13.73 2.18 -3.67
C ILE A 189 13.41 1.91 -5.15
N ALA A 190 13.65 2.90 -6.02
CA ALA A 190 13.39 2.78 -7.45
C ALA A 190 14.21 1.66 -8.10
N GLU A 191 15.52 1.61 -7.81
CA GLU A 191 16.46 0.62 -8.34
C GLU A 191 16.13 -0.79 -7.87
N THR A 192 15.81 -0.96 -6.59
CA THR A 192 15.46 -2.28 -6.06
C THR A 192 14.17 -2.81 -6.69
N ILE A 193 13.18 -1.96 -6.91
CA ILE A 193 11.93 -2.34 -7.59
C ILE A 193 12.18 -2.64 -9.06
N ALA A 194 12.97 -1.82 -9.77
CA ALA A 194 13.33 -2.07 -11.17
C ALA A 194 14.03 -3.43 -11.33
N LYS A 195 15.01 -3.71 -10.48
CA LYS A 195 15.71 -4.99 -10.42
C LYS A 195 14.75 -6.15 -10.15
N ALA A 196 13.81 -5.98 -9.22
CA ALA A 196 12.83 -7.02 -8.91
C ALA A 196 11.91 -7.35 -10.11
N ILE A 197 11.54 -6.34 -10.90
CA ILE A 197 10.78 -6.53 -12.16
C ILE A 197 11.61 -7.33 -13.17
N GLU A 198 12.87 -6.97 -13.39
CA GLU A 198 13.76 -7.67 -14.32
C GLU A 198 13.97 -9.13 -13.91
N GLU A 199 14.27 -9.37 -12.62
CA GLU A 199 14.44 -10.72 -12.11
C GLU A 199 13.15 -11.55 -12.20
N ALA A 200 11.98 -10.92 -12.03
CA ALA A 200 10.70 -11.61 -12.19
C ALA A 200 10.47 -12.08 -13.64
N TYR A 201 10.96 -11.34 -14.63
CA TYR A 201 10.89 -11.72 -16.05
C TYR A 201 11.68 -13.00 -16.34
N GLU A 202 12.82 -13.17 -15.67
CA GLU A 202 13.69 -14.34 -15.81
C GLU A 202 13.21 -15.53 -14.95
N LYS A 203 13.04 -15.30 -13.64
CA LYS A 203 12.81 -16.34 -12.62
C LYS A 203 11.33 -16.72 -12.47
N GLY A 204 10.42 -15.89 -12.98
CA GLY A 204 8.98 -16.13 -12.98
C GLY A 204 8.21 -15.31 -11.93
N GLU A 205 8.75 -15.14 -10.72
CA GLU A 205 8.13 -14.31 -9.68
C GLU A 205 9.19 -13.75 -8.71
N THR A 206 8.99 -12.49 -8.32
CA THR A 206 9.78 -11.80 -7.29
C THR A 206 8.84 -11.01 -6.39
N ILE A 207 8.99 -11.12 -5.07
CA ILE A 207 8.16 -10.40 -4.09
C ILE A 207 9.01 -9.36 -3.35
N VAL A 208 8.57 -8.10 -3.41
CA VAL A 208 9.23 -6.97 -2.74
C VAL A 208 8.39 -6.50 -1.56
N LYS A 209 9.00 -6.53 -0.37
CA LYS A 209 8.49 -5.86 0.82
C LYS A 209 9.02 -4.44 0.86
N ILE A 210 8.13 -3.46 0.95
CA ILE A 210 8.50 -2.05 1.07
C ILE A 210 8.08 -1.59 2.47
N HIS A 211 9.04 -1.24 3.31
CA HIS A 211 8.77 -0.68 4.62
C HIS A 211 8.44 0.81 4.52
N ASN A 212 7.64 1.27 5.47
CA ASN A 212 7.38 2.69 5.66
C ASN A 212 8.48 3.34 6.50
N ILE A 213 8.54 4.66 6.47
CA ILE A 213 9.49 5.46 7.23
C ILE A 213 8.74 6.09 8.40
N ARG A 214 8.91 5.56 9.61
CA ARG A 214 8.30 6.08 10.84
C ARG A 214 9.29 6.98 11.58
N LEU A 215 8.90 8.22 11.77
CA LEU A 215 9.69 9.26 12.43
C LEU A 215 9.27 9.41 13.91
N PRO A 216 10.05 10.15 14.75
CA PRO A 216 9.66 10.47 16.11
C PRO A 216 8.27 11.12 16.18
N GLY A 217 7.48 10.79 17.21
CA GLY A 217 6.13 11.34 17.39
C GLY A 217 5.00 10.58 16.67
N ASP A 218 5.28 9.36 16.21
CA ASP A 218 4.32 8.49 15.49
C ASP A 218 3.79 9.11 14.18
N VAL A 219 4.67 9.86 13.50
CA VAL A 219 4.42 10.42 12.17
C VAL A 219 5.28 9.67 11.15
N TYR A 220 4.95 9.82 9.88
CA TYR A 220 5.55 9.01 8.83
C TYR A 220 5.95 9.87 7.64
N ARG A 221 7.10 9.57 7.03
CA ARG A 221 7.45 10.15 5.73
C ARG A 221 6.66 9.42 4.64
N ARG A 222 5.79 10.15 3.94
CA ARG A 222 5.05 9.60 2.80
C ARG A 222 5.95 9.52 1.59
N PHE A 223 5.75 8.50 0.77
CA PHE A 223 6.28 8.46 -0.58
C PHE A 223 5.36 7.72 -1.56
N PHE A 224 5.58 7.95 -2.84
CA PHE A 224 4.80 7.39 -3.93
C PHE A 224 5.67 6.59 -4.86
N ILE A 225 5.19 5.41 -5.25
CA ILE A 225 5.83 4.56 -6.25
C ILE A 225 4.97 4.60 -7.52
N HIS A 226 5.58 5.11 -8.58
CA HIS A 226 5.03 5.18 -9.92
C HIS A 226 5.70 4.11 -10.78
N LEU A 227 4.90 3.15 -11.22
CA LEU A 227 5.28 2.25 -12.30
C LEU A 227 4.76 2.89 -13.60
N ASP A 228 5.66 3.26 -14.51
CA ASP A 228 5.35 3.86 -15.80
C ASP A 228 5.78 2.89 -16.92
N PRO A 229 4.86 2.00 -17.36
CA PRO A 229 5.14 1.05 -18.44
C PRO A 229 5.65 1.69 -19.74
N PRO A 230 5.07 2.79 -20.28
CA PRO A 230 5.58 3.45 -21.49
C PRO A 230 7.05 3.81 -21.44
N LYS A 231 7.47 4.46 -20.36
CA LYS A 231 8.84 4.94 -20.22
C LYS A 231 9.78 3.83 -19.73
N ARG A 232 9.23 2.64 -19.48
CA ARG A 232 9.86 1.52 -18.77
C ARG A 232 10.64 2.03 -17.56
N GLU A 233 9.97 2.74 -16.67
CA GLU A 233 10.61 3.34 -15.50
C GLU A 233 9.83 3.11 -14.22
N VAL A 234 10.59 2.96 -13.14
CA VAL A 234 10.12 3.05 -11.77
C VAL A 234 10.52 4.43 -11.27
N ARG A 235 9.53 5.26 -10.94
CA ARG A 235 9.74 6.57 -10.33
C ARG A 235 9.25 6.56 -8.90
N VAL A 236 10.11 6.97 -7.97
CA VAL A 236 9.77 7.10 -6.56
C VAL A 236 9.85 8.57 -6.17
N GLU A 237 8.79 9.08 -5.56
CA GLU A 237 8.67 10.48 -5.17
C GLU A 237 8.49 10.57 -3.65
N MET A 238 9.42 11.24 -2.97
CA MET A 238 9.28 11.56 -1.55
C MET A 238 8.27 12.69 -1.36
N GLY A 239 7.39 12.49 -0.40
CA GLY A 239 6.34 13.44 -0.03
C GLY A 239 6.51 14.00 1.38
N PRO A 240 5.47 14.66 1.89
CA PRO A 240 5.50 15.31 3.20
C PRO A 240 5.47 14.28 4.34
N ILE A 241 5.69 14.77 5.55
CA ILE A 241 5.42 14.05 6.80
C ILE A 241 3.91 14.04 7.03
N VAL A 242 3.39 12.89 7.45
CA VAL A 242 1.96 12.67 7.67
C VAL A 242 1.68 11.99 9.01
N THR A 243 0.48 12.24 9.55
CA THR A 243 -0.06 11.51 10.70
C THR A 243 -0.40 10.06 10.32
N PRO A 244 -0.67 9.16 11.29
CA PRO A 244 -1.17 7.81 11.00
C PRO A 244 -2.47 7.80 10.17
N GLY A 245 -3.27 8.89 10.24
CA GLY A 245 -4.48 9.09 9.43
C GLY A 245 -4.22 9.55 7.99
N GLY A 246 -2.96 9.82 7.63
CA GLY A 246 -2.54 10.27 6.31
C GLY A 246 -2.70 11.78 6.06
N VAL A 247 -2.90 12.58 7.10
CA VAL A 247 -2.98 14.05 7.01
C VAL A 247 -1.56 14.62 7.00
N ALA A 248 -1.25 15.46 6.02
CA ALA A 248 0.06 16.12 5.91
C ALA A 248 0.23 17.19 6.99
N ILE A 249 1.41 17.24 7.60
CA ILE A 249 1.77 18.16 8.69
C ILE A 249 3.04 18.98 8.41
N GLY A 250 3.59 18.89 7.19
CA GLY A 250 4.78 19.63 6.75
C GLY A 250 5.94 18.72 6.35
N GLY A 251 7.16 19.26 6.40
CA GLY A 251 8.39 18.58 6.00
C GLY A 251 8.43 18.29 4.51
N GLU A 252 8.38 19.31 3.66
CA GLU A 252 8.58 19.08 2.22
C GLU A 252 10.04 18.73 1.95
N VAL A 253 10.26 17.81 1.00
CA VAL A 253 11.62 17.41 0.61
C VAL A 253 12.10 18.35 -0.49
N PRO A 254 13.35 18.86 -0.43
CA PRO A 254 13.95 19.68 -1.48
C PRO A 254 13.88 19.01 -2.85
N ASP A 255 13.64 19.79 -3.90
CA ASP A 255 13.35 19.27 -5.24
C ASP A 255 14.45 18.34 -5.78
N TYR A 256 15.71 18.65 -5.47
CA TYR A 256 16.87 17.93 -6.00
C TYR A 256 17.03 16.49 -5.53
N ARG A 257 16.41 16.12 -4.40
CA ARG A 257 16.40 14.74 -3.87
C ARG A 257 14.99 14.18 -3.69
N ARG A 258 13.98 14.87 -4.22
CA ARG A 258 12.58 14.46 -4.12
C ARG A 258 12.27 13.22 -4.94
N VAL A 259 12.96 13.03 -6.06
CA VAL A 259 12.61 12.00 -7.05
C VAL A 259 13.79 11.07 -7.34
N GLY A 260 13.52 9.76 -7.29
CA GLY A 260 14.40 8.70 -7.79
C GLY A 260 13.79 8.05 -9.01
N ILE A 261 14.59 7.76 -10.04
CA ILE A 261 14.13 7.14 -11.29
C ILE A 261 15.09 6.01 -11.66
N ALA A 262 14.53 4.81 -11.85
CA ALA A 262 15.26 3.66 -12.38
C ALA A 262 14.59 3.19 -13.67
N LYS A 263 15.40 2.93 -14.71
CA LYS A 263 14.94 2.31 -15.95
C LYS A 263 14.84 0.80 -15.79
N VAL A 264 13.91 0.22 -16.54
CA VAL A 264 13.63 -1.22 -16.59
C VAL A 264 13.85 -1.67 -18.03
N SER A 265 14.63 -2.73 -18.22
CA SER A 265 14.94 -3.26 -19.55
C SER A 265 13.81 -4.09 -20.16
N VAL A 266 12.94 -4.66 -19.32
CA VAL A 266 11.86 -5.59 -19.71
C VAL A 266 10.47 -4.92 -19.74
N PRO A 267 9.54 -5.40 -20.57
CA PRO A 267 8.17 -4.90 -20.57
C PRO A 267 7.41 -5.36 -19.32
N PHE A 268 6.69 -4.42 -18.70
CA PHE A 268 5.83 -4.70 -17.55
C PHE A 268 4.47 -4.01 -17.70
N ILE A 269 3.47 -4.51 -16.99
CA ILE A 269 2.12 -3.97 -16.96
C ILE A 269 1.76 -3.65 -15.52
N LYS A 270 1.19 -2.45 -15.35
CA LYS A 270 0.63 -1.99 -14.09
C LYS A 270 -0.86 -2.33 -14.02
N THR A 271 -1.25 -3.12 -13.04
CA THR A 271 -2.62 -3.60 -12.80
C THR A 271 -3.43 -2.55 -12.04
N TYR A 272 -2.78 -1.82 -11.13
CA TYR A 272 -3.40 -0.75 -10.36
C TYR A 272 -3.11 0.62 -10.98
N PRO A 273 -4.10 1.42 -11.39
CA PRO A 273 -3.83 2.65 -12.14
C PRO A 273 -3.09 3.71 -11.32
N LYS A 274 -3.40 3.82 -10.02
CA LYS A 274 -2.81 4.87 -9.18
C LYS A 274 -1.40 4.51 -8.71
N PRO A 275 -0.58 5.50 -8.36
CA PRO A 275 0.68 5.26 -7.68
C PRO A 275 0.46 4.53 -6.35
N THR A 276 1.40 3.66 -5.97
CA THR A 276 1.37 3.02 -4.65
C THR A 276 1.82 4.05 -3.63
N ARG A 277 0.89 4.48 -2.78
CA ARG A 277 1.17 5.42 -1.69
C ARG A 277 1.63 4.65 -0.46
N VAL A 278 2.82 4.96 0.05
CA VAL A 278 3.37 4.41 1.28
C VAL A 278 3.38 5.52 2.32
N ASP A 279 2.57 5.38 3.37
CA ASP A 279 2.42 6.43 4.39
C ASP A 279 2.30 5.92 5.83
N SER A 280 1.81 4.72 6.10
CA SER A 280 1.54 4.25 7.46
C SER A 280 1.63 2.71 7.59
N PHE A 281 1.53 2.21 8.82
CA PHE A 281 1.60 0.78 9.18
C PHE A 281 2.96 0.13 8.94
N SER A 282 3.04 -0.93 8.14
CA SER A 282 4.28 -1.67 7.85
C SER A 282 4.72 -1.52 6.40
N GLY A 283 4.05 -0.65 5.62
CA GLY A 283 4.17 -0.57 4.17
C GLY A 283 3.67 -1.82 3.40
N PRO A 284 3.56 -1.75 2.06
CA PRO A 284 2.97 -2.79 1.23
C PRO A 284 3.95 -3.93 0.86
N GLU A 285 3.39 -5.01 0.30
CA GLU A 285 4.14 -6.01 -0.46
C GLU A 285 3.62 -6.02 -1.90
N ILE A 286 4.53 -6.09 -2.87
CA ILE A 286 4.20 -6.16 -4.30
C ILE A 286 4.91 -7.38 -4.87
N ALA A 287 4.14 -8.30 -5.46
CA ALA A 287 4.69 -9.36 -6.28
C ALA A 287 4.78 -8.90 -7.73
N PHE A 288 5.90 -9.15 -8.37
CA PHE A 288 6.10 -9.03 -9.81
C PHE A 288 6.13 -10.44 -10.38
N ARG A 289 5.21 -10.75 -11.30
CA ARG A 289 5.07 -12.09 -11.85
C ARG A 289 5.09 -12.06 -13.37
N LYS A 290 5.88 -12.97 -13.96
CA LYS A 290 5.89 -13.23 -15.40
C LYS A 290 4.51 -13.69 -15.85
N ALA A 291 4.00 -13.07 -16.91
CA ALA A 291 2.71 -13.37 -17.49
C ALA A 291 2.75 -13.21 -19.01
N GLU A 292 1.78 -13.80 -19.69
CA GLU A 292 1.53 -13.51 -21.09
C GLU A 292 0.45 -12.42 -21.22
N PHE A 293 0.65 -11.51 -22.16
CA PHE A 293 -0.33 -10.49 -22.54
C PHE A 293 -0.28 -10.29 -24.05
N LYS A 294 -1.41 -10.55 -24.72
CA LYS A 294 -1.52 -10.46 -26.20
C LYS A 294 -0.40 -11.21 -26.95
N GLY A 295 0.02 -12.37 -26.43
CA GLY A 295 1.08 -13.19 -27.03
C GLY A 295 2.51 -12.76 -26.73
N LYS A 296 2.72 -11.66 -25.99
CA LYS A 296 4.04 -11.19 -25.53
C LYS A 296 4.25 -11.56 -24.07
N THR A 297 5.50 -11.88 -23.72
CA THR A 297 5.90 -12.09 -22.32
C THR A 297 6.10 -10.74 -21.65
N VAL A 298 5.45 -10.53 -20.50
CA VAL A 298 5.50 -9.29 -19.71
C VAL A 298 5.57 -9.61 -18.22
N VAL A 299 5.93 -8.64 -17.40
CA VAL A 299 5.79 -8.74 -15.94
C VAL A 299 4.54 -7.99 -15.48
N LYS A 300 3.72 -8.60 -14.61
CA LYS A 300 2.55 -7.95 -13.99
C LYS A 300 2.79 -7.76 -12.50
N ASP A 301 2.42 -6.60 -11.98
CA ASP A 301 2.37 -6.36 -10.54
C ASP A 301 1.13 -7.00 -9.91
N ARG A 302 1.27 -7.46 -8.68
CA ARG A 302 0.19 -7.94 -7.82
C ARG A 302 0.40 -7.37 -6.43
N PHE A 303 -0.48 -6.43 -6.07
CA PHE A 303 -0.50 -5.80 -4.76
C PHE A 303 -0.95 -6.81 -3.70
N LEU A 304 -0.22 -6.92 -2.59
CA LEU A 304 -0.46 -7.83 -1.46
C LEU A 304 -0.71 -9.28 -1.92
N PRO A 305 0.32 -9.98 -2.43
CA PRO A 305 0.16 -11.30 -3.07
C PRO A 305 -0.42 -12.39 -2.16
N TRP A 306 -0.18 -12.29 -0.84
CA TRP A 306 -0.74 -13.18 0.18
C TRP A 306 -2.22 -12.91 0.49
N HIS A 307 -2.73 -11.75 0.09
CA HIS A 307 -4.12 -11.34 0.29
C HIS A 307 -4.98 -11.76 -0.90
N HIS A 308 -6.29 -11.93 -0.68
CA HIS A 308 -7.26 -12.36 -1.70
C HIS A 308 -7.02 -13.76 -2.30
N GLY A 309 -6.31 -14.62 -1.54
CA GLY A 309 -6.04 -16.02 -1.88
C GLY A 309 -7.14 -16.96 -1.39
N PHE A 310 -6.76 -18.01 -0.68
CA PHE A 310 -7.68 -19.07 -0.23
C PHE A 310 -8.75 -18.58 0.77
N SER A 311 -8.36 -17.75 1.73
CA SER A 311 -9.23 -17.18 2.76
C SER A 311 -10.35 -16.31 2.19
N HIS A 312 -10.14 -15.71 1.01
CA HIS A 312 -11.07 -14.81 0.33
C HIS A 312 -11.79 -15.52 -0.83
N SER A 313 -12.32 -16.71 -0.54
CA SER A 313 -12.94 -17.54 -1.56
C SER A 313 -14.31 -18.05 -1.16
N LEU A 314 -15.09 -18.46 -2.17
CA LEU A 314 -16.37 -19.13 -1.95
C LEU A 314 -16.16 -20.53 -1.35
N THR A 315 -15.06 -21.20 -1.72
CA THR A 315 -14.65 -22.48 -1.11
C THR A 315 -14.45 -22.35 0.39
N MET A 316 -13.80 -21.28 0.86
CA MET A 316 -13.63 -21.03 2.29
C MET A 316 -14.98 -20.83 2.99
N GLY A 317 -15.97 -20.18 2.34
CA GLY A 317 -17.33 -20.07 2.90
C GLY A 317 -17.99 -21.42 3.15
N ILE A 318 -17.83 -22.38 2.24
CA ILE A 318 -18.35 -23.74 2.43
C ILE A 318 -17.66 -24.40 3.64
N ILE A 319 -16.34 -24.29 3.75
CA ILE A 319 -15.57 -24.85 4.86
C ILE A 319 -16.02 -24.24 6.20
N ILE A 320 -16.14 -22.91 6.28
CA ILE A 320 -16.62 -22.22 7.48
C ILE A 320 -18.03 -22.69 7.84
N GLY A 321 -18.94 -22.80 6.88
CA GLY A 321 -20.29 -23.30 7.11
C GLY A 321 -20.29 -24.71 7.70
N ILE A 322 -19.50 -25.63 7.16
CA ILE A 322 -19.38 -27.02 7.67
C ILE A 322 -18.84 -27.04 9.10
N VAL A 323 -17.78 -26.26 9.38
CA VAL A 323 -17.15 -26.19 10.71
C VAL A 323 -18.12 -25.61 11.74
N VAL A 324 -18.79 -24.49 11.42
CA VAL A 324 -19.79 -23.87 12.28
C VAL A 324 -20.95 -24.83 12.54
N PHE A 325 -21.47 -25.50 11.51
CA PHE A 325 -22.52 -26.50 11.68
C PHE A 325 -22.10 -27.61 12.64
N ALA A 326 -20.97 -28.25 12.38
CA ALA A 326 -20.50 -29.38 13.17
C ALA A 326 -20.28 -29.00 14.64
N PHE A 327 -19.63 -27.86 14.89
CA PHE A 327 -19.35 -27.39 16.24
C PHE A 327 -20.64 -27.03 17.00
N PHE A 328 -21.51 -26.22 16.41
CA PHE A 328 -22.74 -25.77 17.09
C PHE A 328 -23.77 -26.90 17.23
N LYS A 329 -23.78 -27.87 16.31
CA LYS A 329 -24.58 -29.08 16.46
C LYS A 329 -24.10 -29.95 17.62
N LEU A 330 -22.77 -30.08 17.79
CA LEU A 330 -22.17 -30.86 18.87
C LEU A 330 -22.50 -30.31 20.26
N ILE A 331 -22.49 -28.99 20.42
CA ILE A 331 -22.85 -28.34 21.70
C ILE A 331 -24.36 -28.18 21.91
N GLY A 332 -25.18 -28.75 21.03
CA GLY A 332 -26.64 -28.79 21.19
C GLY A 332 -27.38 -27.49 20.85
N TYR A 333 -26.77 -26.58 20.07
CA TYR A 333 -27.45 -25.36 19.65
C TYR A 333 -28.55 -25.68 18.62
N ALA A 334 -29.79 -25.30 18.96
CA ALA A 334 -30.98 -25.67 18.19
C ALA A 334 -30.97 -25.14 16.74
N HIS A 335 -30.39 -23.95 16.54
CA HIS A 335 -30.36 -23.24 15.25
C HIS A 335 -28.99 -23.32 14.55
N ALA A 336 -28.25 -24.42 14.77
CA ALA A 336 -26.93 -24.63 14.20
C ALA A 336 -26.90 -24.61 12.66
N THR A 337 -27.97 -25.09 12.00
CA THR A 337 -28.06 -25.09 10.53
C THR A 337 -28.18 -23.66 9.99
N GLU A 338 -29.08 -22.86 10.55
CA GLU A 338 -29.29 -21.46 10.19
C GLU A 338 -28.03 -20.64 10.43
N LEU A 339 -27.36 -20.87 11.57
CA LEU A 339 -26.10 -20.20 11.89
C LEU A 339 -24.98 -20.54 10.89
N ALA A 340 -24.86 -21.81 10.51
CA ALA A 340 -23.88 -22.25 9.53
C ALA A 340 -24.10 -21.61 8.15
N LEU A 341 -25.35 -21.56 7.70
CA LEU A 341 -25.71 -20.88 6.45
C LEU A 341 -25.47 -19.38 6.54
N ALA A 342 -25.83 -18.73 7.65
CA ALA A 342 -25.55 -17.32 7.87
C ALA A 342 -24.05 -17.00 7.86
N ALA A 343 -23.22 -17.83 8.49
CA ALA A 343 -21.77 -17.69 8.49
C ALA A 343 -21.16 -17.88 7.09
N MET A 344 -21.63 -18.89 6.34
CA MET A 344 -21.23 -19.09 4.95
C MET A 344 -21.59 -17.89 4.07
N ILE A 345 -22.82 -17.37 4.20
CA ILE A 345 -23.28 -16.18 3.45
C ILE A 345 -22.47 -14.94 3.87
N GLY A 346 -22.19 -14.76 5.16
CA GLY A 346 -21.35 -13.66 5.66
C GLY A 346 -19.96 -13.68 5.02
N GLN A 347 -19.32 -14.86 5.00
CA GLN A 347 -18.05 -15.07 4.31
C GLN A 347 -18.14 -14.78 2.80
N TRP A 348 -19.23 -15.20 2.13
CA TRP A 348 -19.41 -14.90 0.70
C TRP A 348 -19.66 -13.42 0.42
N LEU A 349 -20.39 -12.72 1.30
CA LEU A 349 -20.58 -11.27 1.20
C LEU A 349 -19.25 -10.54 1.26
N HIS A 350 -18.31 -10.97 2.13
CA HIS A 350 -16.94 -10.43 2.13
C HIS A 350 -16.29 -10.54 0.75
N VAL A 351 -16.32 -11.74 0.15
CA VAL A 351 -15.74 -12.00 -1.18
C VAL A 351 -16.42 -11.16 -2.26
N PHE A 352 -17.75 -11.05 -2.25
CA PHE A 352 -18.48 -10.25 -3.22
C PHE A 352 -18.18 -8.75 -3.08
N GLU A 353 -18.03 -8.25 -1.85
CA GLU A 353 -17.67 -6.87 -1.57
C GLU A 353 -16.26 -6.53 -2.04
N ASP A 354 -15.32 -7.47 -1.94
CA ASP A 354 -13.98 -7.32 -2.51
C ASP A 354 -14.00 -7.37 -4.03
N GLN A 355 -14.91 -8.13 -4.63
CA GLN A 355 -15.14 -8.12 -6.06
C GLN A 355 -15.67 -6.77 -6.56
N LEU A 356 -16.30 -5.94 -5.72
CA LEU A 356 -16.66 -4.55 -6.08
C LEU A 356 -15.43 -3.64 -6.17
N GLY A 357 -14.33 -3.99 -5.50
CA GLY A 357 -13.09 -3.23 -5.45
C GLY A 357 -12.19 -3.39 -6.67
N PHE A 358 -10.92 -3.00 -6.52
CA PHE A 358 -9.90 -3.15 -7.57
C PHE A 358 -9.21 -4.51 -7.56
N MET A 359 -8.94 -5.04 -6.36
CA MET A 359 -8.13 -6.24 -6.18
C MET A 359 -8.87 -7.51 -6.61
N GLY A 360 -10.18 -7.59 -6.33
CA GLY A 360 -10.98 -8.78 -6.64
C GLY A 360 -10.64 -9.96 -5.73
N SER A 361 -10.91 -11.20 -6.14
CA SER A 361 -10.63 -12.39 -5.34
C SER A 361 -10.38 -13.65 -6.18
N ASN A 362 -9.66 -14.63 -5.62
CA ASN A 362 -9.64 -15.98 -6.16
C ASN A 362 -10.91 -16.73 -5.69
N LEU A 363 -11.90 -16.88 -6.58
CA LEU A 363 -13.24 -17.29 -6.18
C LEU A 363 -13.37 -18.77 -5.77
N LEU A 364 -12.67 -19.69 -6.45
CA LEU A 364 -12.85 -21.15 -6.30
C LEU A 364 -11.51 -21.93 -6.15
N PRO A 365 -10.58 -21.53 -5.29
CA PRO A 365 -9.40 -22.35 -5.00
C PRO A 365 -9.83 -23.68 -4.34
N PRO A 366 -9.08 -24.79 -4.53
CA PRO A 366 -7.86 -24.90 -5.33
C PRO A 366 -8.10 -25.08 -6.84
N ILE A 367 -9.35 -25.04 -7.32
CA ILE A 367 -9.67 -25.21 -8.75
C ILE A 367 -9.11 -24.03 -9.55
N THR A 368 -9.26 -22.81 -9.04
CA THR A 368 -8.68 -21.59 -9.62
C THR A 368 -7.44 -21.15 -8.87
N LYS A 369 -6.42 -20.66 -9.59
CA LYS A 369 -5.15 -20.19 -9.02
C LYS A 369 -4.99 -18.68 -9.03
N ASP A 370 -5.55 -18.02 -10.04
CA ASP A 370 -5.40 -16.59 -10.24
C ASP A 370 -6.60 -15.81 -9.69
N VAL A 371 -6.34 -14.56 -9.30
CA VAL A 371 -7.34 -13.62 -8.81
C VAL A 371 -8.13 -13.07 -10.00
N ILE A 372 -9.46 -13.04 -9.88
CA ILE A 372 -10.31 -12.39 -10.87
C ILE A 372 -10.40 -10.90 -10.52
N PRO A 373 -9.99 -9.97 -11.41
CA PRO A 373 -10.04 -8.54 -11.13
C PRO A 373 -11.43 -8.05 -10.75
N GLY A 374 -11.49 -7.13 -9.80
CA GLY A 374 -12.76 -6.56 -9.35
C GLY A 374 -13.39 -5.55 -10.31
N PHE A 375 -14.58 -5.06 -9.96
CA PHE A 375 -15.37 -4.11 -10.72
C PHE A 375 -14.90 -2.65 -10.56
N LYS A 376 -13.82 -2.37 -9.83
CA LYS A 376 -13.20 -1.05 -9.74
C LYS A 376 -14.21 0.06 -9.35
N LEU A 377 -15.15 -0.23 -8.46
CA LEU A 377 -16.14 0.75 -7.97
C LEU A 377 -15.53 1.69 -6.92
N GLY A 378 -14.57 1.19 -6.15
CA GLY A 378 -13.89 1.97 -5.12
C GLY A 378 -12.71 1.21 -4.54
N GLU A 379 -11.81 1.95 -3.91
CA GLU A 379 -10.69 1.41 -3.13
C GLU A 379 -11.19 1.02 -1.74
N SER A 380 -10.44 0.20 -1.01
CA SER A 380 -10.79 -0.19 0.36
C SER A 380 -11.03 1.03 1.28
N GLY A 381 -10.29 2.13 1.06
CA GLY A 381 -10.44 3.39 1.79
C GLY A 381 -11.54 4.34 1.29
N SER A 382 -12.30 3.99 0.25
CA SER A 382 -13.33 4.87 -0.30
C SER A 382 -14.51 5.00 0.67
N GLY A 383 -14.64 6.19 1.28
CA GLY A 383 -15.73 6.47 2.22
C GLY A 383 -17.11 6.29 1.60
N LEU A 384 -17.28 6.64 0.32
CA LEU A 384 -18.56 6.51 -0.40
C LEU A 384 -19.01 5.05 -0.49
N THR A 385 -18.13 4.16 -0.98
CA THR A 385 -18.49 2.75 -1.18
C THR A 385 -18.66 2.02 0.15
N ASN A 386 -17.83 2.33 1.16
CA ASN A 386 -18.00 1.76 2.50
C ASN A 386 -19.32 2.21 3.13
N PHE A 387 -19.65 3.51 3.04
CA PHE A 387 -20.93 4.04 3.50
C PHE A 387 -22.11 3.37 2.79
N SER A 388 -22.07 3.28 1.45
CA SER A 388 -23.17 2.68 0.67
C SER A 388 -23.40 1.21 1.04
N THR A 389 -22.34 0.41 1.19
CA THR A 389 -22.47 -0.99 1.62
C THR A 389 -22.98 -1.09 3.05
N ALA A 390 -22.34 -0.41 4.01
CA ALA A 390 -22.74 -0.47 5.41
C ALA A 390 -24.19 -0.02 5.62
N TRP A 391 -24.59 1.07 4.95
CA TRP A 391 -25.96 1.58 5.00
C TRP A 391 -26.97 0.57 4.42
N LEU A 392 -26.62 -0.13 3.33
CA LEU A 392 -27.49 -1.13 2.74
C LEU A 392 -27.68 -2.31 3.69
N MET A 393 -26.62 -2.75 4.36
CA MET A 393 -26.67 -3.83 5.33
C MET A 393 -27.48 -3.44 6.57
N ILE A 394 -27.33 -2.20 7.05
CA ILE A 394 -28.18 -1.64 8.12
C ILE A 394 -29.65 -1.58 7.69
N ALA A 395 -29.92 -1.15 6.47
CA ALA A 395 -31.26 -1.14 5.90
C ALA A 395 -31.88 -2.55 5.88
N PHE A 396 -31.12 -3.57 5.48
CA PHE A 396 -31.57 -4.97 5.53
C PHE A 396 -31.85 -5.45 6.95
N MET A 397 -31.00 -5.11 7.93
CA MET A 397 -31.23 -5.47 9.33
C MET A 397 -32.53 -4.84 9.86
N ILE A 398 -32.73 -3.53 9.68
CA ILE A 398 -33.95 -2.84 10.11
C ILE A 398 -35.18 -3.45 9.42
N TRP A 399 -35.07 -3.72 8.13
CA TRP A 399 -36.14 -4.33 7.34
C TRP A 399 -36.50 -5.73 7.86
N ASN A 400 -35.52 -6.60 8.11
CA ASN A 400 -35.74 -7.95 8.64
C ASN A 400 -36.26 -7.94 10.07
N PHE A 401 -35.71 -7.08 10.95
CA PHE A 401 -36.22 -6.92 12.30
C PHE A 401 -37.68 -6.46 12.30
N ASN A 402 -38.04 -5.50 11.45
CA ASN A 402 -39.43 -5.09 11.31
C ASN A 402 -40.33 -6.24 10.82
N ARG A 403 -39.89 -6.94 9.77
CA ARG A 403 -40.65 -8.02 9.13
C ARG A 403 -40.92 -9.21 10.06
N PHE A 404 -39.95 -9.57 10.89
CA PHE A 404 -40.03 -10.74 11.77
C PHE A 404 -40.50 -10.41 13.19
N THR A 405 -40.85 -9.16 13.49
CA THR A 405 -41.43 -8.77 14.80
C THR A 405 -42.94 -8.69 14.67
N ASP A 406 -43.65 -9.29 15.63
CA ASP A 406 -45.10 -9.19 15.74
C ASP A 406 -45.49 -8.63 17.13
N PRO A 407 -46.29 -7.55 17.22
CA PRO A 407 -46.72 -6.70 16.11
C PRO A 407 -45.54 -5.95 15.46
N ARG A 408 -45.67 -5.65 14.17
CA ARG A 408 -44.64 -4.91 13.41
C ARG A 408 -44.40 -3.52 14.03
N PRO A 409 -43.15 -3.18 14.43
CA PRO A 409 -42.85 -1.86 14.98
C PRO A 409 -43.13 -0.71 14.01
N ILE A 410 -42.86 -0.92 12.72
CA ILE A 410 -43.11 0.04 11.64
C ILE A 410 -44.26 -0.51 10.78
N PRO A 411 -45.47 0.05 10.88
CA PRO A 411 -46.68 -0.49 10.24
C PRO A 411 -46.78 -0.05 8.77
N ILE A 412 -45.74 -0.30 7.98
CA ILE A 412 -45.72 -0.06 6.53
C ILE A 412 -45.39 -1.35 5.77
N ALA A 413 -45.76 -1.39 4.49
CA ALA A 413 -45.48 -2.54 3.64
C ALA A 413 -43.97 -2.76 3.47
N ASP A 414 -43.54 -4.02 3.42
CA ASP A 414 -42.11 -4.41 3.45
C ASP A 414 -41.29 -3.79 2.32
N TRP A 415 -41.85 -3.75 1.10
CA TRP A 415 -41.16 -3.16 -0.05
C TRP A 415 -41.02 -1.64 0.07
N LYS A 416 -42.01 -0.95 0.69
CA LYS A 416 -41.97 0.50 0.92
C LYS A 416 -40.89 0.85 1.93
N LEU A 417 -40.83 0.08 3.03
CA LEU A 417 -39.79 0.26 4.05
C LEU A 417 -38.40 0.06 3.45
N LEU A 418 -38.19 -1.05 2.72
CA LEU A 418 -36.89 -1.34 2.13
C LEU A 418 -36.45 -0.25 1.15
N LEU A 419 -37.33 0.24 0.28
CA LEU A 419 -37.03 1.33 -0.66
C LEU A 419 -36.67 2.63 0.09
N LEU A 420 -37.42 2.97 1.15
CA LEU A 420 -37.17 4.16 1.97
C LEU A 420 -35.84 4.07 2.75
N LEU A 421 -35.39 2.87 3.08
CA LEU A 421 -34.12 2.68 3.77
C LEU A 421 -32.94 2.58 2.78
N ALA A 422 -33.12 1.97 1.62
CA ALA A 422 -32.03 1.66 0.69
C ALA A 422 -31.59 2.81 -0.22
N TRP A 423 -32.39 3.88 -0.36
CA TRP A 423 -32.09 4.96 -1.30
C TRP A 423 -30.70 5.63 -1.13
N PRO A 424 -30.13 5.82 0.07
CA PRO A 424 -28.78 6.39 0.20
C PRO A 424 -27.71 5.48 -0.41
N SER A 425 -27.85 4.17 -0.24
CA SER A 425 -26.98 3.17 -0.87
C SER A 425 -27.16 3.16 -2.38
N ILE A 426 -28.39 3.25 -2.89
CA ILE A 426 -28.67 3.30 -4.33
C ILE A 426 -27.96 4.52 -4.96
N ILE A 427 -28.09 5.70 -4.36
CA ILE A 427 -27.42 6.92 -4.84
C ILE A 427 -25.90 6.76 -4.78
N GLY A 428 -25.36 6.29 -3.66
CA GLY A 428 -23.92 6.18 -3.49
C GLY A 428 -23.28 5.17 -4.46
N PHE A 429 -23.92 4.03 -4.69
CA PHE A 429 -23.49 3.08 -5.72
C PHE A 429 -23.66 3.61 -7.13
N ALA A 430 -24.74 4.35 -7.44
CA ALA A 430 -24.91 4.99 -8.74
C ALA A 430 -23.73 5.96 -9.04
N ILE A 431 -23.33 6.78 -8.06
CA ILE A 431 -22.16 7.67 -8.17
C ILE A 431 -20.88 6.86 -8.37
N ALA A 432 -20.68 5.79 -7.60
CA ALA A 432 -19.50 4.93 -7.70
C ALA A 432 -19.40 4.24 -9.08
N ILE A 433 -20.52 3.76 -9.62
CA ILE A 433 -20.60 3.14 -10.95
C ILE A 433 -20.24 4.16 -12.04
N VAL A 434 -20.80 5.37 -12.00
CA VAL A 434 -20.47 6.43 -12.98
C VAL A 434 -18.98 6.78 -12.93
N LYS A 435 -18.39 6.89 -11.74
CA LYS A 435 -16.94 7.10 -11.57
C LYS A 435 -16.12 5.93 -12.12
N SER A 436 -16.56 4.70 -11.87
CA SER A 436 -15.89 3.50 -12.38
C SER A 436 -15.87 3.44 -13.91
N PHE A 437 -16.97 3.79 -14.58
CA PHE A 437 -17.00 3.82 -16.05
C PHE A 437 -15.99 4.82 -16.63
N ARG A 438 -15.86 6.01 -16.04
CA ARG A 438 -14.85 7.00 -16.46
C ARG A 438 -13.44 6.45 -16.29
N LEU A 439 -13.15 5.90 -15.11
CA LEU A 439 -11.85 5.31 -14.81
C LEU A 439 -11.51 4.12 -15.73
N ARG A 440 -12.47 3.24 -16.01
CA ARG A 440 -12.26 2.12 -16.93
C ARG A 440 -11.97 2.59 -18.35
N LYS A 441 -12.63 3.66 -18.79
CA LYS A 441 -12.35 4.29 -20.09
C LYS A 441 -10.93 4.84 -20.14
N GLU A 442 -10.51 5.58 -19.11
CA GLU A 442 -9.13 6.08 -18.99
C GLU A 442 -8.10 4.95 -18.98
N ILE A 443 -8.34 3.88 -18.20
CA ILE A 443 -7.47 2.70 -18.16
C ILE A 443 -7.41 2.01 -19.53
N SER A 444 -8.54 1.85 -20.21
CA SER A 444 -8.55 1.25 -21.55
C SER A 444 -7.72 2.07 -22.53
N GLN A 445 -7.90 3.39 -22.52
CA GLN A 445 -7.14 4.31 -23.37
C GLN A 445 -5.64 4.25 -23.07
N LEU A 446 -5.25 4.19 -21.79
CA LEU A 446 -3.87 3.99 -21.37
C LEU A 446 -3.33 2.64 -21.88
N MET A 447 -4.05 1.54 -21.65
CA MET A 447 -3.64 0.20 -22.09
C MET A 447 -3.55 0.06 -23.62
N ASP A 448 -4.45 0.71 -24.37
CA ASP A 448 -4.43 0.71 -25.83
C ASP A 448 -3.25 1.54 -26.35
N TYR A 449 -3.02 2.72 -25.76
CA TYR A 449 -1.82 3.52 -26.03
C TYR A 449 -0.53 2.71 -25.77
N TYR A 450 -0.49 1.93 -24.68
CA TYR A 450 0.67 1.11 -24.32
C TYR A 450 0.88 -0.08 -25.26
N THR A 451 -0.21 -0.71 -25.73
CA THR A 451 -0.10 -1.79 -26.72
C THR A 451 0.39 -1.25 -28.06
N ASN A 452 0.01 -0.02 -28.43
CA ASN A 452 0.36 0.57 -29.71
C ASN A 452 1.76 1.19 -29.73
N LEU A 453 2.29 1.67 -28.60
CA LEU A 453 3.68 2.15 -28.49
C LEU A 453 4.70 1.05 -28.84
N GLU A 454 4.50 -0.18 -28.38
CA GLU A 454 5.34 -1.32 -28.79
C GLU A 454 5.23 -1.62 -30.30
N ALA A 455 4.07 -1.37 -30.92
CA ALA A 455 3.90 -1.51 -32.36
C ALA A 455 4.57 -0.36 -33.14
N PHE A 456 4.78 0.80 -32.51
CA PHE A 456 5.57 1.90 -33.07
C PHE A 456 7.07 1.61 -32.97
N GLU A 457 7.55 1.03 -31.87
CA GLU A 457 8.95 0.55 -31.76
C GLU A 457 9.24 -0.60 -32.76
N GLU A 458 8.32 -1.55 -32.94
CA GLU A 458 8.41 -2.58 -33.99
C GLU A 458 8.31 -2.00 -35.41
N MET A 459 7.53 -0.93 -35.63
CA MET A 459 7.48 -0.24 -36.93
C MET A 459 8.70 0.65 -37.20
N GLU A 460 9.37 1.20 -36.19
CA GLU A 460 10.65 1.91 -36.38
C GLU A 460 11.80 0.93 -36.67
N GLU A 461 11.81 -0.26 -36.06
CA GLU A 461 12.79 -1.32 -36.39
C GLU A 461 12.57 -1.94 -37.78
N VAL A 462 11.32 -2.05 -38.23
CA VAL A 462 10.98 -2.59 -39.57
C VAL A 462 10.96 -1.48 -40.64
N GLY A 463 10.79 -0.23 -40.24
CA GLY A 463 10.64 0.95 -41.09
C GLY A 463 11.91 1.78 -41.24
N GLY A 464 13.08 1.13 -41.24
CA GLY A 464 14.33 1.77 -41.64
C GLY A 464 14.24 2.37 -43.04
N ILE A 465 13.94 3.66 -43.11
CA ILE A 465 14.28 4.59 -44.19
C ILE A 465 14.82 5.87 -43.56
#